data_AF-A0A7L4PZR0-F1
#
_entry.id   AF-A0A7L4PZR0-F1
#
_cell.length_a   1.000
_cell.length_b   1.000
_cell.length_c   1.000
_cell.angle_alpha   90.00
_cell.angle_beta   90.00
_cell.angle_gamma   90.00
#
_symmetry.space_group_name_H-M   'P 1'
#
loop_
_entity.id
_entity.type
_entity.pdbx_description
1 polymer ?
#
loop_
_entity_poly.entity_id
_entity_poly.type
_entity_poly.pdbx_seq_one_letter_code
_entity_poly.pdbx_strand_id
1 'polypeptide(L)'
;IIGTKGAIPFIENLTADAIKRFQEQVELVDIMESEDMGAISAKISELVGKDPGAFAADPMIVEVKEEGGGAAAMAAGANPQFLEIERRLDAIEEKIEFANAEIAQRSGRKIGRDIGILYGLVAGLVVFMMILTLYGKLMTFILGA
;
A
#
# COMPACT_ATOMS: atom_id res chain seq x y z
N ILE A 1 20.59 18.83 6.61
CA ILE A 1 20.00 20.05 7.22
C ILE A 1 20.87 20.46 8.40
N ILE A 2 21.32 21.72 8.47
CA ILE A 2 22.23 22.18 9.52
C ILE A 2 21.41 22.47 10.79
N GLY A 3 21.78 21.90 11.93
CA GLY A 3 21.19 22.22 13.24
C GLY A 3 19.87 21.53 13.60
N THR A 4 19.39 20.55 12.81
CA THR A 4 18.17 19.80 13.14
C THR A 4 18.42 18.67 14.14
N LYS A 5 17.42 18.41 14.99
CA LYS A 5 17.37 17.26 15.91
C LYS A 5 16.67 16.04 15.29
N GLY A 6 16.23 16.14 14.04
CA GLY A 6 15.55 15.05 13.33
C GLY A 6 16.47 13.85 13.15
N ALA A 7 15.90 12.65 13.26
CA ALA A 7 16.64 11.40 13.22
C ALA A 7 17.35 11.15 11.88
N ILE A 8 16.79 11.63 10.77
CA ILE A 8 17.29 11.38 9.42
C ILE A 8 17.24 12.68 8.59
N PRO A 9 18.22 13.59 8.74
CA PRO A 9 18.12 14.94 8.19
C PRO A 9 18.86 15.16 6.87
N PHE A 10 18.62 14.30 5.87
CA PHE A 10 19.19 14.42 4.53
C PHE A 10 18.14 14.76 3.47
N ILE A 11 18.60 15.32 2.36
CA ILE A 11 17.76 15.69 1.21
C ILE A 11 18.47 15.16 -0.03
N GLU A 12 17.93 14.11 -0.66
CA GLU A 12 18.55 13.44 -1.81
C GLU A 12 18.07 14.01 -3.16
N ASN A 13 16.81 14.44 -3.21
CA ASN A 13 16.12 14.80 -4.45
C ASN A 13 16.03 16.32 -4.72
N LEU A 14 16.72 17.17 -3.95
CA LEU A 14 16.74 18.62 -4.18
C LEU A 14 18.14 19.12 -4.50
N THR A 15 18.23 19.97 -5.53
CA THR A 15 19.45 20.69 -5.86
C THR A 15 19.67 21.85 -4.90
N ALA A 16 20.92 22.32 -4.77
CA ALA A 16 21.24 23.48 -3.93
C ALA A 16 20.47 24.74 -4.36
N ASP A 17 20.21 24.91 -5.66
CA ASP A 17 19.45 26.02 -6.20
C ASP A 17 17.96 25.96 -5.79
N ALA A 18 17.39 24.75 -5.72
CA ALA A 18 16.01 24.57 -5.23
C ALA A 18 15.89 24.94 -3.75
N ILE A 19 16.90 24.58 -2.95
CA ILE A 19 16.95 24.94 -1.53
C ILE A 19 17.06 26.45 -1.36
N LYS A 20 17.93 27.13 -2.12
CA LYS A 20 18.05 28.59 -2.08
C LYS A 20 16.76 29.29 -2.52
N ARG A 21 16.13 28.81 -3.61
CA ARG A 21 14.84 29.33 -4.07
C ARG A 21 13.78 29.25 -2.98
N PHE A 22 13.69 28.13 -2.28
CA PHE A 22 12.77 27.98 -1.15
C PHE A 22 13.08 29.01 -0.04
N GLN A 23 14.34 29.17 0.34
CA GLN A 23 14.76 30.12 1.38
C GLN A 23 14.44 31.59 1.04
N GLU A 24 14.50 31.98 -0.24
CA GLU A 24 14.18 33.33 -0.69
C GLU A 24 12.67 33.56 -0.87
N GLN A 25 11.92 32.50 -1.20
CA GLN A 25 10.52 32.59 -1.57
C GLN A 25 9.56 32.62 -0.36
N VAL A 26 9.90 31.95 0.75
CA VAL A 26 8.99 31.82 1.88
C VAL A 26 9.55 32.42 3.17
N GLU A 27 8.65 32.94 4.00
CA GLU A 27 8.91 33.26 5.40
C GLU A 27 8.34 32.15 6.28
N LEU A 28 9.13 31.65 7.23
CA LEU A 28 8.69 30.61 8.17
C LEU A 28 8.02 31.26 9.38
N VAL A 29 6.73 30.96 9.56
CA VAL A 29 5.96 31.37 10.74
C VAL A 29 5.80 30.16 11.64
N ASP A 30 6.45 30.19 12.79
CA ASP A 30 6.37 29.09 13.76
C ASP A 30 5.06 29.17 14.56
N ILE A 31 4.23 28.14 14.38
CA ILE A 31 3.02 27.87 15.14
C ILE A 31 3.00 26.42 15.64
N MET A 32 4.18 25.82 15.82
CA MET A 32 4.29 24.45 16.33
C MET A 32 3.56 24.32 17.68
N GLU A 33 2.93 23.16 17.89
CA GLU A 33 2.13 22.84 19.08
C GLU A 33 0.82 23.66 19.25
N SER A 34 0.41 24.46 18.26
CA SER A 34 -0.90 25.11 18.26
C SER A 34 -1.96 24.23 17.58
N GLU A 35 -2.95 23.78 18.35
CA GLU A 35 -4.12 23.03 17.86
C GLU A 35 -5.41 23.87 17.84
N ASP A 36 -5.32 25.16 18.23
CA ASP A 36 -6.47 26.05 18.27
C ASP A 36 -6.79 26.60 16.87
N MET A 37 -7.94 26.18 16.34
CA MET A 37 -8.46 26.64 15.05
C MET A 37 -8.67 28.17 15.01
N GLY A 38 -8.97 28.80 16.14
CA GLY A 38 -9.08 30.26 16.23
C GLY A 38 -7.74 30.95 16.02
N ALA A 39 -6.69 30.48 16.70
CA ALA A 39 -5.33 31.00 16.55
C ALA A 39 -4.78 30.80 15.13
N ILE A 40 -4.98 29.62 14.54
CA ILE A 40 -4.53 29.31 13.17
C ILE A 40 -5.22 30.20 12.15
N SER A 41 -6.55 30.34 12.22
CA SER A 41 -7.32 31.15 11.27
C SER A 41 -7.02 32.65 11.39
N ALA A 42 -6.83 33.15 12.61
CA ALA A 42 -6.38 34.52 12.85
C ALA A 42 -5.00 34.77 12.24
N LYS A 43 -4.06 33.83 12.42
CA LYS A 43 -2.70 33.97 11.86
C LYS A 43 -2.69 33.92 10.33
N ILE A 44 -3.50 33.06 9.71
CA ILE A 44 -3.69 33.05 8.26
C ILE A 44 -4.22 34.40 7.77
N SER A 45 -5.24 34.94 8.43
CA SER A 45 -5.85 36.22 8.04
C SER A 45 -4.86 37.38 8.13
N GLU A 46 -3.99 37.38 9.15
CA GLU A 46 -2.89 38.35 9.29
C GLU A 46 -1.91 38.26 8.10
N LEU A 47 -1.54 37.04 7.69
CA LEU A 47 -0.58 36.81 6.60
C LEU A 47 -1.18 37.14 5.23
N VAL A 48 -2.46 36.85 5.00
CA VAL A 48 -3.18 37.28 3.78
C VAL A 48 -3.21 38.81 3.69
N GLY A 49 -3.37 39.51 4.81
CA GLY A 49 -3.31 40.97 4.84
C GLY A 49 -1.93 41.57 4.54
N LYS A 50 -0.86 40.77 4.62
CA LYS A 50 0.54 41.14 4.36
C LYS A 50 1.09 40.56 3.07
N ASP A 51 0.22 40.07 2.17
CA ASP A 51 0.63 39.40 0.94
C ASP A 51 1.52 40.29 0.05
N PRO A 52 2.82 39.94 -0.13
CA PRO A 52 3.73 40.67 -1.02
C PRO A 52 3.50 40.35 -2.50
N GLY A 53 2.57 39.46 -2.82
CA GLY A 53 2.30 38.97 -4.16
C GLY A 53 3.20 37.79 -4.55
N ALA A 54 3.03 37.32 -5.79
CA ALA A 54 3.80 36.20 -6.31
C ALA A 54 5.31 36.51 -6.36
N PHE A 55 6.13 35.52 -5.99
CA PHE A 55 7.57 35.63 -6.08
C PHE A 55 8.03 35.90 -7.52
N ALA A 56 8.89 36.90 -7.71
CA ALA A 56 9.26 37.45 -9.00
C ALA A 56 10.30 36.60 -9.76
N ALA A 57 10.01 35.31 -9.98
CA ALA A 57 10.83 34.45 -10.80
C ALA A 57 10.03 33.26 -11.34
N ASP A 58 10.48 32.71 -12.47
CA ASP A 58 9.79 31.65 -13.19
C ASP A 58 9.54 30.40 -12.32
N PRO A 59 8.51 29.60 -12.63
CA PRO A 59 8.25 28.33 -11.97
C PRO A 59 9.45 27.40 -12.07
N MET A 60 9.90 26.87 -10.93
CA MET A 60 10.97 25.90 -10.86
C MET A 60 10.40 24.47 -10.86
N ILE A 61 10.76 23.66 -11.85
CA ILE A 61 10.38 22.24 -11.91
C ILE A 61 11.46 21.43 -11.20
N VAL A 62 11.07 20.67 -10.19
CA VAL A 62 11.94 19.73 -9.46
C VAL A 62 11.48 18.33 -9.79
N GLU A 63 12.34 17.54 -10.43
CA GLU A 63 12.09 16.12 -10.68
C GLU A 63 12.40 15.32 -9.41
N VAL A 64 11.37 14.70 -8.83
CA VAL A 64 11.55 13.73 -7.75
C VAL A 64 11.83 12.39 -8.39
N LYS A 65 13.07 11.90 -8.27
CA LYS A 65 13.39 10.53 -8.66
C LYS A 65 12.78 9.58 -7.64
N GLU A 66 11.83 8.76 -8.08
CA GLU A 66 11.43 7.56 -7.33
C GLU A 66 12.51 6.49 -7.49
N GLU A 67 13.67 6.69 -6.88
CA GLU A 67 14.50 5.55 -6.51
C GLU A 67 13.90 4.96 -5.25
N GLY A 68 13.02 3.96 -5.42
CA GLY A 68 12.46 3.07 -4.40
C GLY A 68 12.64 3.55 -2.96
N GLY A 69 11.78 4.47 -2.53
CA GLY A 69 11.81 5.10 -1.20
C GLY A 69 11.41 4.16 -0.06
N GLY A 70 12.16 3.08 0.13
CA GLY A 70 11.94 2.11 1.21
C GLY A 70 13.20 1.53 1.84
N ALA A 71 14.36 1.54 1.16
CA ALA A 71 15.50 0.72 1.61
C ALA A 71 16.79 1.49 1.95
N ALA A 72 17.02 2.68 1.40
CA ALA A 72 18.30 3.38 1.59
C ALA A 72 18.31 4.37 2.77
N ALA A 73 17.14 4.82 3.22
CA ALA A 73 17.02 5.94 4.15
C ALA A 73 17.24 5.60 5.64
N MET A 74 17.16 4.32 6.04
CA MET A 74 17.38 3.90 7.44
C MET A 74 18.87 3.69 7.79
N ALA A 75 19.78 3.87 6.84
CA ALA A 75 21.21 3.57 7.04
C ALA A 75 22.01 4.65 7.80
N ALA A 76 21.46 5.84 8.02
CA ALA A 76 22.24 6.99 8.53
C ALA A 76 22.39 7.05 10.07
N GLY A 77 21.95 6.04 10.83
CA GLY A 77 22.06 6.04 12.30
C GLY A 77 22.21 4.69 12.99
N ALA A 78 22.37 3.59 12.26
CA ALA A 78 22.34 2.25 12.84
C ALA A 78 23.69 1.89 13.49
N ASN A 79 23.73 1.91 14.82
CA ASN A 79 24.66 1.11 15.61
C ASN A 79 24.71 -0.33 15.00
N PRO A 80 25.87 -0.97 14.78
CA PRO A 80 25.99 -2.23 14.04
C PRO A 80 25.04 -3.36 14.47
N GLN A 81 24.52 -3.33 15.70
CA GLN A 81 23.49 -4.27 16.17
C GLN A 81 22.13 -4.10 15.46
N PHE A 82 21.74 -2.89 15.08
CA PHE A 82 20.44 -2.65 14.42
C PHE A 82 20.44 -3.14 12.97
N LEU A 83 21.55 -2.96 12.25
CA LEU A 83 21.70 -3.47 10.89
C LEU A 83 21.65 -5.01 10.85
N GLU A 84 22.14 -5.67 11.90
CA GLU A 84 22.03 -7.13 12.01
C GLU A 84 20.59 -7.58 12.32
N ILE A 85 19.86 -6.81 13.14
CA ILE A 85 18.45 -7.08 13.45
C ILE A 85 17.59 -6.89 12.19
N GLU A 86 17.82 -5.85 11.39
CA GLU A 86 17.11 -5.62 10.12
C GLU A 86 17.36 -6.75 9.13
N ARG A 87 18.63 -7.18 8.94
CA ARG A 87 18.94 -8.34 8.09
C ARG A 87 18.25 -9.62 8.55
N ARG A 88 18.09 -9.81 9.85
CA ARG A 88 17.33 -10.94 10.40
C ARG A 88 15.84 -10.78 10.15
N LEU A 89 15.32 -9.55 10.18
CA LEU A 89 13.93 -9.25 9.89
C LEU A 89 13.59 -9.50 8.41
N ASP A 90 14.42 -9.03 7.48
CA ASP A 90 14.27 -9.28 6.03
C ASP A 90 14.26 -10.78 5.73
N ALA A 91 15.20 -11.52 6.34
CA ALA A 91 15.27 -12.97 6.18
C ALA A 91 14.07 -13.72 6.80
N ILE A 92 13.38 -13.11 7.77
CA ILE A 92 12.12 -13.64 8.32
C ILE A 92 10.95 -13.31 7.39
N GLU A 93 10.90 -12.09 6.86
CA GLU A 93 9.85 -11.64 5.96
C GLU A 93 9.83 -12.45 4.66
N GLU A 94 11.00 -12.70 4.06
CA GLU A 94 11.14 -13.60 2.91
C GLU A 94 10.57 -14.99 3.20
N LYS A 95 10.87 -15.56 4.39
CA LYS A 95 10.34 -16.87 4.80
C LYS A 95 8.83 -16.85 5.04
N ILE A 96 8.30 -15.74 5.56
CA ILE A 96 6.85 -15.55 5.76
C ILE A 96 6.15 -15.49 4.41
N GLU A 97 6.72 -14.80 3.42
CA GLU A 97 6.15 -14.72 2.08
C GLU A 97 6.07 -16.12 1.43
N PHE A 98 7.15 -16.90 1.51
CA PHE A 98 7.14 -18.29 1.05
C PHE A 98 6.12 -19.17 1.80
N ALA A 99 6.03 -19.02 3.12
CA ALA A 99 5.06 -19.77 3.92
C ALA A 99 3.61 -19.38 3.58
N ASN A 100 3.33 -18.10 3.38
CA ASN A 100 2.02 -17.60 2.98
C ASN A 100 1.63 -18.11 1.59
N ALA A 101 2.56 -18.10 0.64
CA ALA A 101 2.35 -18.66 -0.68
C ALA A 101 2.03 -20.17 -0.62
N GLU A 102 2.76 -20.93 0.21
CA GLU A 102 2.50 -22.35 0.41
C GLU A 102 1.14 -22.62 1.08
N ILE A 103 0.78 -21.84 2.10
CA ILE A 103 -0.52 -21.93 2.78
C ILE A 103 -1.65 -21.59 1.81
N ALA A 104 -1.52 -20.55 1.00
CA ALA A 104 -2.51 -20.15 0.01
C ALA A 104 -2.74 -21.26 -1.03
N GLN A 105 -1.67 -21.88 -1.55
CA GLN A 105 -1.79 -23.00 -2.47
C GLN A 105 -2.44 -24.24 -1.82
N ARG A 106 -2.07 -24.57 -0.58
CA ARG A 106 -2.66 -25.70 0.16
C ARG A 106 -4.14 -25.46 0.47
N SER A 107 -4.49 -24.25 0.88
CA SER A 107 -5.87 -23.83 1.15
C SER A 107 -6.72 -23.88 -0.12
N GLY A 108 -6.20 -23.29 -1.22
CA GLY A 108 -6.87 -23.33 -2.53
C GLY A 108 -7.15 -24.74 -3.04
N ARG A 109 -6.20 -25.68 -2.89
CA ARG A 109 -6.42 -27.09 -3.26
C ARG A 109 -7.48 -27.77 -2.40
N LYS A 110 -7.50 -27.52 -1.09
CA LYS A 110 -8.51 -28.10 -0.20
C LYS A 110 -9.90 -27.57 -0.52
N ILE A 111 -10.04 -26.25 -0.62
CA ILE A 111 -11.31 -25.59 -0.93
C ILE A 111 -11.83 -26.02 -2.30
N GLY A 112 -10.98 -25.99 -3.33
CA GLY A 112 -11.37 -26.40 -4.68
C GLY A 112 -11.81 -27.86 -4.78
N ARG A 113 -11.12 -28.77 -4.08
CA ARG A 113 -11.50 -30.19 -4.03
C ARG A 113 -12.83 -30.41 -3.33
N ASP A 114 -13.02 -29.80 -2.17
CA ASP A 114 -14.22 -30.03 -1.36
C ASP A 114 -15.47 -29.46 -2.06
N ILE A 115 -15.32 -28.29 -2.70
CA ILE A 115 -16.35 -27.70 -3.56
C ILE A 115 -16.64 -28.61 -4.78
N GLY A 116 -15.60 -29.11 -5.44
CA GLY A 116 -15.74 -29.98 -6.61
C GLY A 116 -16.45 -31.30 -6.30
N ILE A 117 -16.10 -31.95 -5.17
CA ILE A 117 -16.76 -33.18 -4.72
C ILE A 117 -18.24 -32.92 -4.43
N LEU A 118 -18.55 -31.82 -3.73
CA LEU A 118 -19.91 -31.47 -3.38
C LEU A 118 -20.78 -31.23 -4.62
N TYR A 119 -20.33 -30.39 -5.54
CA TYR A 119 -21.07 -30.13 -6.78
C TYR A 119 -21.12 -31.35 -7.71
N GLY A 120 -20.06 -32.15 -7.77
CA GLY A 120 -20.03 -33.39 -8.55
C GLY A 120 -21.07 -34.40 -8.06
N LEU A 121 -21.22 -34.57 -6.75
CA LEU A 121 -22.23 -35.47 -6.17
C LEU A 121 -23.64 -34.98 -6.47
N VAL A 122 -23.91 -33.68 -6.26
CA VAL A 122 -25.23 -33.08 -6.53
C VAL A 122 -25.59 -33.20 -8.01
N ALA A 123 -24.69 -32.83 -8.93
CA ALA A 123 -24.91 -32.95 -10.36
C ALA A 123 -25.11 -34.40 -10.79
N GLY A 124 -24.31 -35.33 -10.24
CA GLY A 124 -24.46 -36.76 -10.50
C GLY A 124 -25.81 -37.32 -10.07
N LEU A 125 -26.31 -36.93 -8.90
CA LEU A 125 -27.65 -37.31 -8.43
C LEU A 125 -28.77 -36.76 -9.32
N VAL A 126 -28.65 -35.50 -9.76
CA VAL A 126 -29.63 -34.87 -10.67
C VAL A 126 -29.67 -35.62 -12.00
N VAL A 127 -28.51 -35.91 -12.59
CA VAL A 127 -28.42 -36.68 -13.85
C VAL A 127 -28.96 -38.10 -13.65
N PHE A 128 -28.65 -38.75 -12.53
CA PHE A 128 -29.17 -40.08 -12.22
C PHE A 128 -30.70 -40.10 -12.11
N MET A 129 -31.30 -39.16 -11.40
CA MET A 129 -32.76 -39.01 -11.34
C MET A 129 -33.37 -38.72 -12.71
N MET A 130 -32.72 -37.90 -13.53
CA MET A 130 -33.16 -37.62 -14.90
C MET A 130 -33.15 -38.90 -15.75
N ILE A 131 -32.13 -39.74 -15.64
CA ILE A 131 -32.07 -41.03 -16.35
C ILE A 131 -33.17 -41.98 -15.89
N LEU A 132 -33.41 -42.11 -14.58
CA LEU A 132 -34.47 -42.98 -14.04
C LEU A 132 -35.87 -42.54 -14.53
N THR A 133 -36.14 -41.23 -14.54
CA THR A 133 -37.41 -40.70 -15.04
C THR A 133 -37.56 -40.90 -16.54
N LEU A 134 -36.51 -40.72 -17.34
CA LEU A 134 -36.51 -41.01 -18.77
C LEU A 134 -36.70 -42.50 -19.05
N TYR A 135 -36.00 -43.38 -18.31
CA TYR A 135 -36.14 -44.82 -18.45
C TYR A 135 -37.56 -45.29 -18.10
N GLY A 136 -38.15 -44.77 -17.02
CA GLY A 136 -39.53 -45.03 -16.66
C GLY A 136 -40.49 -44.64 -17.78
N LYS A 137 -40.36 -43.41 -18.32
CA LYS A 137 -41.18 -42.96 -19.47
C LYS A 137 -40.98 -43.81 -20.72
N LEU A 138 -39.74 -44.22 -21.00
CA LEU A 138 -39.40 -45.08 -22.14
C LEU A 138 -40.03 -46.47 -21.99
N MET A 139 -39.96 -47.07 -20.80
CA MET A 139 -40.60 -48.35 -20.51
C MET A 139 -42.13 -48.24 -20.58
N THR A 140 -42.73 -47.15 -20.10
CA THR A 140 -44.17 -46.90 -20.31
C THR A 140 -44.51 -46.72 -21.78
N PHE A 141 -43.64 -46.13 -22.58
CA PHE A 141 -43.85 -45.99 -24.03
C PHE A 141 -43.69 -47.32 -24.80
N ILE A 142 -42.77 -48.20 -24.36
CA ILE A 142 -42.49 -49.48 -25.02
C ILE A 142 -43.46 -50.59 -24.57
N LEU A 143 -43.77 -50.68 -23.27
CA LEU A 143 -44.71 -51.68 -22.70
C LEU A 143 -46.14 -51.16 -22.61
N GLY A 144 -46.38 -49.88 -22.91
CA GLY A 144 -47.70 -49.27 -23.02
C GLY A 144 -48.29 -49.43 -24.41
N ALA A 145 -48.53 -50.69 -24.78
CA ALA A 145 -49.80 -51.14 -25.35
C ALA A 145 -50.32 -52.24 -24.42
#